data_AF-A0A662C3B6-F1
#
_entry.id   AF-A0A662C3B6-F1
#
_cell.length_a   1.000
_cell.length_b   1.000
_cell.length_c   1.000
_cell.angle_alpha   90.00
_cell.angle_beta   90.00
_cell.angle_gamma   90.00
#
_symmetry.space_group_name_H-M   'P 1'
#
loop_
_entity.id
_entity.type
_entity.pdbx_description
1 polymer ?
#
loop_
_entity_poly.entity_id
_entity_poly.type
_entity_poly.pdbx_seq_one_letter_code
_entity_poly.pdbx_strand_id
1 'polypeptide(L)'
;MSVLIALMISAFIALTYMQNHFRVKVALFKSAVQYSNFGINYANKSEISYLDKTEIELDEKTNVQISMRKMNWGLFDLIYSRSTIVEETFQKSALVGGFQQNRNALYLQDINRPLVVVGNTEIVGRTALPKNGVKRGSIAGHSYIGSQLIYGTIVESKTDLPKIRNVDFMKNFSRDLMLKDSIEFIELIEDYKLFNSFNDPTKVHSSNNVVRLNFIQLTGNIIVQSDTLIIVENTSKLKDIILVAPNIEIANNFNGNFQAIASKNIVIGQNCDLRYPSALILTDNESNSSIKKNKVTKRIQINSNSIIRGIICHLSNDIQTTYGPRIILEENSKIIGEIYSEENIELKGTVDGMVYTKGFVARQFGSVYQNHIYNGKIIEENLPKQYVGLQFENVPNSVAKWMY
;
A
#
# COMPACT_ATOMS: atom_id res chain seq x y z
N MET A 1 44.23 39.98 -40.54
CA MET A 1 42.80 40.15 -40.93
C MET A 1 42.17 38.83 -41.39
N SER A 2 42.69 38.18 -42.43
CA SER A 2 42.15 36.88 -42.94
C SER A 2 42.08 35.76 -41.87
N VAL A 3 43.14 35.58 -41.07
CA VAL A 3 43.18 34.56 -40.00
C VAL A 3 42.10 34.80 -38.92
N LEU A 4 41.81 36.06 -38.60
CA LEU A 4 40.86 36.44 -37.56
C LEU A 4 39.42 36.22 -38.03
N ILE A 5 39.14 36.52 -39.30
CA ILE A 5 37.87 36.21 -39.97
C ILE A 5 37.67 34.68 -40.03
N ALA A 6 38.68 33.91 -40.41
CA ALA A 6 38.60 32.45 -40.46
C ALA A 6 38.32 31.83 -39.08
N LEU A 7 38.96 32.34 -38.02
CA LEU A 7 38.71 31.90 -36.64
C LEU A 7 37.28 32.23 -36.19
N MET A 8 36.76 33.42 -36.49
CA MET A 8 35.37 33.77 -36.18
C MET A 8 34.36 32.90 -36.92
N ILE A 9 34.59 32.63 -38.21
CA ILE A 9 33.72 31.75 -39.01
C ILE A 9 33.78 30.32 -38.45
N SER A 10 34.96 29.81 -38.12
CA SER A 10 35.13 28.48 -37.51
C SER A 10 34.41 28.38 -36.16
N ALA A 11 34.54 29.40 -35.30
CA ALA A 11 33.84 29.46 -34.01
C ALA A 11 32.31 29.50 -34.19
N PHE A 12 31.81 30.25 -35.19
CA PHE A 12 30.38 30.32 -35.48
C PHE A 12 29.83 28.99 -36.04
N ILE A 13 30.58 28.33 -36.93
CA ILE A 13 30.24 27.01 -37.45
C ILE A 13 30.23 25.99 -36.31
N ALA A 14 31.24 25.98 -35.45
CA ALA A 14 31.32 25.08 -34.30
C ALA A 14 30.17 25.32 -33.30
N LEU A 15 29.84 26.58 -33.01
CA LEU A 15 28.71 26.94 -32.16
C LEU A 15 27.37 26.46 -32.75
N THR A 16 27.16 26.68 -34.05
CA THR A 16 25.94 26.26 -34.75
C THR A 16 25.82 24.74 -34.79
N TYR A 17 26.94 24.04 -35.04
CA TYR A 17 27.01 22.59 -34.97
C TYR A 17 26.66 22.08 -33.56
N MET A 18 27.27 22.65 -32.52
CA MET A 18 27.01 22.28 -31.12
C MET A 18 25.55 22.53 -30.72
N GLN A 19 24.96 23.67 -31.11
CA GLN A 19 23.56 23.98 -30.84
C GLN A 19 22.62 23.00 -31.55
N ASN A 20 22.88 22.68 -32.81
CA ASN A 20 22.09 21.70 -33.55
C ASN A 20 22.22 20.30 -32.94
N HIS A 21 23.44 19.87 -32.59
CA HIS A 21 23.69 18.59 -31.94
C HIS A 21 22.97 18.50 -30.59
N PHE A 22 23.07 19.54 -29.76
CA PHE A 22 22.37 19.62 -28.48
C PHE A 22 20.84 19.60 -28.67
N ARG A 23 20.30 20.34 -29.65
CA ARG A 23 18.86 20.33 -29.96
C ARG A 23 18.37 18.94 -30.33
N VAL A 24 19.11 18.20 -31.17
CA VAL A 24 18.77 16.83 -31.54
C VAL A 24 18.83 15.91 -30.32
N LYS A 25 19.89 16.01 -29.51
CA LYS A 25 20.05 15.21 -28.30
C LYS A 25 18.91 15.43 -27.29
N VAL A 26 18.53 16.68 -27.07
CA VAL A 26 17.39 17.03 -26.20
C VAL A 26 16.07 16.50 -26.74
N ALA A 27 15.86 16.55 -28.06
CA ALA A 27 14.66 15.99 -28.69
C ALA A 27 14.58 14.47 -28.49
N LEU A 28 15.68 13.75 -28.73
CA LEU A 28 15.77 12.30 -28.53
C LEU A 28 15.55 11.92 -27.05
N PHE A 29 16.18 12.64 -26.12
CA PHE A 29 15.98 12.41 -24.70
C PHE A 29 14.52 12.64 -24.26
N LYS A 30 13.88 13.72 -24.76
CA LYS A 30 12.46 13.98 -24.50
C LYS A 30 11.57 12.85 -25.02
N SER A 31 11.85 12.34 -26.22
CA SER A 31 11.16 11.18 -26.78
C SER A 31 11.36 9.94 -25.92
N ALA A 32 12.58 9.67 -25.43
CA ALA A 32 12.84 8.54 -24.54
C ALA A 32 11.98 8.66 -23.26
N VAL A 33 11.94 9.83 -22.63
CA VAL A 33 11.05 10.07 -21.47
C VAL A 33 9.59 9.77 -21.82
N GLN A 34 9.09 10.20 -23.00
CA GLN A 34 7.72 9.93 -23.42
C GLN A 34 7.45 8.43 -23.62
N TYR A 35 8.36 7.69 -24.27
CA TYR A 35 8.20 6.26 -24.48
C TYR A 35 8.32 5.44 -23.19
N SER A 36 9.15 5.86 -22.22
CA SER A 36 9.15 5.22 -20.89
C SER A 36 7.79 5.37 -20.18
N ASN A 37 7.13 6.53 -20.30
CA ASN A 37 5.78 6.72 -19.76
C ASN A 37 4.75 5.86 -20.50
N PHE A 38 4.89 5.73 -21.83
CA PHE A 38 4.06 4.83 -22.62
C PHE A 38 4.21 3.39 -22.14
N GLY A 39 5.43 2.92 -21.89
CA GLY A 39 5.68 1.57 -21.37
C GLY A 39 5.01 1.33 -20.01
N ILE A 40 5.09 2.26 -19.06
CA ILE A 40 4.36 2.14 -17.79
C ILE A 40 2.84 2.06 -18.01
N ASN A 41 2.29 2.91 -18.87
CA ASN A 41 0.85 2.91 -19.17
C ASN A 41 0.40 1.63 -19.89
N TYR A 42 1.24 1.07 -20.77
CA TYR A 42 0.99 -0.17 -21.46
C TYR A 42 0.99 -1.34 -20.46
N ALA A 43 2.04 -1.46 -19.64
CA ALA A 43 2.15 -2.49 -18.61
C ALA A 43 1.05 -2.43 -17.54
N ASN A 44 0.46 -1.26 -17.35
CA ASN A 44 -0.63 -1.05 -16.42
C ASN A 44 -1.99 -1.55 -16.96
N LYS A 45 -2.17 -1.57 -18.29
CA LYS A 45 -3.44 -1.95 -18.96
C LYS A 45 -3.42 -3.37 -19.52
N SER A 46 -2.24 -3.85 -19.90
CA SER A 46 -2.04 -5.16 -20.52
C SER A 46 -1.66 -6.20 -19.46
N GLU A 47 -2.05 -7.45 -19.67
CA GLU A 47 -1.55 -8.57 -18.88
C GLU A 47 -0.10 -8.84 -19.28
N ILE A 48 0.84 -8.34 -18.47
CA ILE A 48 2.26 -8.66 -18.59
C ILE A 48 2.62 -9.69 -17.52
N SER A 49 3.34 -10.73 -17.92
CA SER A 49 3.87 -11.75 -17.01
C SER A 49 4.80 -11.12 -15.96
N TYR A 50 4.73 -11.63 -14.74
CA TYR A 50 5.61 -11.18 -13.67
C TYR A 50 7.04 -11.64 -13.93
N LEU A 51 8.02 -10.80 -13.56
CA LEU A 51 9.47 -11.04 -13.67
C LEU A 51 10.01 -11.09 -15.10
N ASP A 52 9.19 -11.47 -16.08
CA ASP A 52 9.57 -11.51 -17.49
C ASP A 52 9.78 -10.10 -18.06
N LYS A 53 10.81 -9.98 -18.89
CA LYS A 53 11.06 -8.77 -19.68
C LYS A 53 10.15 -8.82 -20.90
N THR A 54 9.27 -7.83 -21.02
CA THR A 54 8.49 -7.62 -22.24
C THR A 54 9.11 -6.50 -23.05
N GLU A 55 9.40 -6.78 -24.31
CA GLU A 55 9.94 -5.81 -25.26
C GLU A 55 8.90 -5.46 -26.29
N ILE A 56 8.79 -4.17 -26.61
CA ILE A 56 7.97 -3.64 -27.69
C ILE A 56 8.89 -2.84 -28.59
N GLU A 57 8.88 -3.19 -29.87
CA GLU A 57 9.49 -2.42 -30.94
C GLU A 57 8.36 -1.73 -31.71
N LEU A 58 8.36 -0.39 -31.73
CA LEU A 58 7.21 0.37 -32.25
C LEU A 58 7.28 0.59 -33.77
N ASP A 59 8.48 0.71 -34.34
CA ASP A 59 8.72 0.82 -35.79
C ASP A 59 10.23 0.60 -36.07
N GLU A 60 10.55 -0.34 -36.97
CA GLU A 60 11.92 -0.62 -37.45
C GLU A 60 12.62 0.63 -37.99
N LYS A 61 11.87 1.63 -38.49
CA LYS A 61 12.44 2.88 -39.01
C LYS A 61 12.84 3.86 -37.91
N THR A 62 12.29 3.72 -36.70
CA THR A 62 12.48 4.69 -35.61
C THR A 62 13.56 4.26 -34.61
N ASN A 63 14.05 3.02 -34.67
CA ASN A 63 15.00 2.44 -33.70
C ASN A 63 14.58 2.69 -32.23
N VAL A 64 13.28 2.62 -31.95
CA VAL A 64 12.72 2.79 -30.60
C VAL A 64 12.49 1.41 -30.00
N GLN A 65 13.22 1.14 -28.93
CA GLN A 65 13.06 -0.08 -28.13
C GLN A 65 12.51 0.27 -26.76
N ILE A 66 11.39 -0.36 -26.38
CA ILE A 66 10.80 -0.22 -25.05
C ILE A 66 10.85 -1.56 -24.37
N SER A 67 11.54 -1.62 -23.23
CA SER A 67 11.52 -2.77 -22.35
C SER A 67 10.75 -2.46 -21.08
N MET A 68 9.97 -3.43 -20.62
CA MET A 68 9.17 -3.33 -19.42
C MET A 68 9.39 -4.57 -18.56
N ARG A 69 9.37 -4.37 -17.24
CA ARG A 69 9.39 -5.47 -16.27
C ARG A 69 8.41 -5.15 -15.15
N LYS A 70 7.58 -6.11 -14.80
CA LYS A 70 6.64 -6.02 -13.69
C LYS A 70 7.08 -6.94 -12.56
N MET A 71 7.13 -6.41 -11.35
CA MET A 71 7.49 -7.17 -10.15
C MET A 71 6.54 -6.80 -9.02
N ASN A 72 6.43 -7.62 -7.98
CA ASN A 72 5.68 -7.24 -6.79
C ASN A 72 6.60 -6.55 -5.75
N TRP A 73 6.06 -5.50 -5.13
CA TRP A 73 6.68 -4.73 -4.05
C TRP A 73 5.69 -4.55 -2.89
N GLY A 74 5.62 -5.57 -2.04
CA GLY A 74 4.63 -5.66 -0.98
C GLY A 74 3.22 -5.78 -1.56
N LEU A 75 2.33 -4.87 -1.19
CA LEU A 75 0.96 -4.79 -1.68
C LEU A 75 0.88 -4.26 -3.12
N PHE A 76 1.81 -3.42 -3.52
CA PHE A 76 1.80 -2.78 -4.84
C PHE A 76 2.61 -3.61 -5.84
N ASP A 77 2.31 -3.41 -7.12
CA ASP A 77 3.20 -3.81 -8.19
C ASP A 77 4.22 -2.69 -8.45
N LEU A 78 5.45 -3.07 -8.75
CA LEU A 78 6.51 -2.19 -9.22
C LEU A 78 6.74 -2.46 -10.70
N ILE A 79 6.52 -1.43 -11.52
CA ILE A 79 6.75 -1.50 -12.96
C ILE A 79 7.99 -0.69 -13.30
N TYR A 80 8.90 -1.32 -14.03
CA TYR A 80 10.03 -0.68 -14.70
C TYR A 80 9.70 -0.49 -16.17
N SER A 81 9.99 0.68 -16.71
CA SER A 81 10.03 0.90 -18.15
C SER A 81 11.32 1.60 -18.52
N ARG A 82 12.02 1.00 -19.48
CA ARG A 82 13.24 1.54 -20.07
C ARG A 82 13.04 1.67 -21.56
N SER A 83 13.24 2.88 -22.06
CA SER A 83 13.17 3.19 -23.49
C SER A 83 14.54 3.59 -23.99
N THR A 84 14.91 3.07 -25.16
CA THR A 84 16.14 3.39 -25.87
C THR A 84 15.78 3.89 -27.26
N ILE A 85 16.33 5.05 -27.65
CA ILE A 85 16.18 5.60 -28.99
C ILE A 85 17.57 5.99 -29.49
N VAL A 86 18.06 5.30 -30.51
CA VAL A 86 19.45 5.42 -30.96
C VAL A 86 20.40 5.14 -29.78
N GLU A 87 21.04 6.16 -29.19
CA GLU A 87 21.91 6.04 -28.02
C GLU A 87 21.29 6.61 -26.73
N GLU A 88 20.17 7.33 -26.83
CA GLU A 88 19.53 7.95 -25.68
C GLU A 88 18.66 6.93 -24.94
N THR A 89 18.96 6.73 -23.67
CA THR A 89 18.23 5.81 -22.79
C THR A 89 17.61 6.56 -21.64
N PHE A 90 16.36 6.22 -21.31
CA PHE A 90 15.71 6.70 -20.10
C PHE A 90 14.97 5.55 -19.41
N GLN A 91 15.05 5.52 -18.08
CA GLN A 91 14.39 4.51 -17.25
C GLN A 91 13.48 5.19 -16.22
N LYS A 92 12.33 4.59 -16.00
CA LYS A 92 11.35 5.04 -15.02
C LYS A 92 10.78 3.86 -14.26
N SER A 93 10.48 4.07 -12.99
CA SER A 93 9.82 3.08 -12.12
C SER A 93 8.60 3.68 -11.42
N ALA A 94 7.59 2.85 -11.18
CA ALA A 94 6.34 3.28 -10.56
C ALA A 94 5.73 2.18 -9.71
N LEU A 95 5.21 2.56 -8.52
CA LEU A 95 4.29 1.73 -7.76
C LEU A 95 2.89 1.85 -8.35
N VAL A 96 2.25 0.70 -8.54
CA VAL A 96 0.98 0.55 -9.22
C VAL A 96 0.04 -0.29 -8.36
N GLY A 97 -1.20 0.18 -8.21
CA GLY A 97 -2.25 -0.47 -7.44
C GLY A 97 -3.61 -0.34 -8.12
N GLY A 98 -4.68 -0.79 -7.46
CA GLY A 98 -6.04 -0.75 -8.00
C GLY A 98 -6.65 0.65 -7.93
N PHE A 99 -7.34 1.07 -8.97
CA PHE A 99 -8.00 2.37 -9.07
C PHE A 99 -9.52 2.21 -9.17
N GLN A 100 -10.22 2.56 -8.10
CA GLN A 100 -11.68 2.51 -8.04
C GLN A 100 -12.28 3.89 -8.33
N GLN A 101 -12.99 4.00 -9.46
CA GLN A 101 -13.75 5.20 -9.80
C GLN A 101 -15.03 5.34 -8.97
N ASN A 102 -15.73 4.23 -8.74
CA ASN A 102 -16.95 4.16 -7.93
C ASN A 102 -16.66 3.37 -6.66
N ARG A 103 -16.55 4.07 -5.53
CA ARG A 103 -16.14 3.50 -4.25
C ARG A 103 -17.36 3.25 -3.38
N ASN A 104 -17.29 2.19 -2.59
CA ASN A 104 -18.21 2.05 -1.46
C ASN A 104 -17.50 2.59 -0.22
N ALA A 105 -18.16 3.49 0.53
CA ALA A 105 -17.73 3.89 1.86
C ALA A 105 -17.60 2.65 2.76
N LEU A 106 -18.62 1.80 2.71
CA LEU A 106 -18.66 0.54 3.44
C LEU A 106 -19.16 -0.59 2.54
N TYR A 107 -18.46 -1.71 2.55
CA TYR A 107 -18.95 -3.01 2.12
C TYR A 107 -18.92 -3.96 3.31
N LEU A 108 -20.09 -4.31 3.82
CA LEU A 108 -20.26 -5.28 4.90
C LEU A 108 -20.78 -6.60 4.34
N GLN A 109 -20.03 -7.69 4.53
CA GLN A 109 -20.42 -9.02 4.04
C GLN A 109 -21.80 -9.44 4.55
N ASP A 110 -22.63 -10.03 3.68
CA ASP A 110 -23.93 -10.56 4.11
C ASP A 110 -23.76 -11.89 4.86
N ILE A 111 -23.78 -11.78 6.19
CA ILE A 111 -23.84 -12.92 7.12
C ILE A 111 -25.22 -13.03 7.79
N ASN A 112 -26.28 -12.55 7.12
CA ASN A 112 -27.66 -12.50 7.60
C ASN A 112 -27.82 -11.77 8.93
N ARG A 113 -27.06 -10.68 9.14
CA ARG A 113 -27.12 -9.85 10.35
C ARG A 113 -27.12 -8.38 9.98
N PRO A 114 -28.01 -7.55 10.57
CA PRO A 114 -28.02 -6.12 10.29
C PRO A 114 -26.75 -5.46 10.85
N LEU A 115 -26.37 -4.34 10.25
CA LEU A 115 -25.45 -3.40 10.88
C LEU A 115 -26.18 -2.61 11.97
N VAL A 116 -25.57 -2.42 13.13
CA VAL A 116 -26.11 -1.61 14.22
C VAL A 116 -25.23 -0.40 14.46
N VAL A 117 -25.80 0.80 14.32
CA VAL A 117 -25.10 2.07 14.57
C VAL A 117 -25.49 2.62 15.94
N VAL A 118 -24.49 3.05 16.71
CA VAL A 118 -24.63 3.50 18.11
C VAL A 118 -23.79 4.75 18.38
N GLY A 119 -24.27 5.63 19.27
CA GLY A 119 -23.55 6.86 19.62
C GLY A 119 -23.41 7.81 18.43
N ASN A 120 -22.23 8.41 18.29
CA ASN A 120 -21.90 9.37 17.23
C ASN A 120 -21.37 8.71 15.94
N THR A 121 -21.82 7.48 15.65
CA THR A 121 -21.42 6.77 14.43
C THR A 121 -21.90 7.49 13.18
N GLU A 122 -21.03 7.59 12.19
CA GLU A 122 -21.30 8.34 10.96
C GLU A 122 -20.78 7.57 9.75
N ILE A 123 -21.65 7.31 8.77
CA ILE A 123 -21.27 6.62 7.52
C ILE A 123 -21.77 7.47 6.36
N VAL A 124 -20.85 8.05 5.60
CA VAL A 124 -21.12 8.96 4.47
C VAL A 124 -20.61 8.33 3.18
N GLY A 125 -21.51 8.21 2.19
CA GLY A 125 -21.24 7.63 0.88
C GLY A 125 -21.98 6.33 0.60
N ARG A 126 -21.73 5.76 -0.58
CA ARG A 126 -22.38 4.54 -1.05
C ARG A 126 -22.01 3.36 -0.14
N THR A 127 -23.01 2.65 0.37
CA THR A 127 -22.81 1.60 1.38
C THR A 127 -23.50 0.30 0.95
N ALA A 128 -22.73 -0.78 0.82
CA ALA A 128 -23.22 -2.12 0.55
C ALA A 128 -23.43 -2.87 1.88
N LEU A 129 -24.68 -3.23 2.18
CA LEU A 129 -25.09 -3.84 3.44
C LEU A 129 -25.80 -5.19 3.24
N PRO A 130 -25.78 -6.07 4.26
CA PRO A 130 -26.57 -7.29 4.27
C PRO A 130 -28.05 -7.01 4.01
N LYS A 131 -28.81 -8.02 3.55
CA LYS A 131 -30.26 -7.88 3.31
C LYS A 131 -31.06 -7.38 4.51
N ASN A 132 -30.59 -7.65 5.73
CA ASN A 132 -31.18 -7.17 6.98
C ASN A 132 -30.95 -5.67 7.26
N GLY A 133 -30.17 -5.00 6.41
CA GLY A 133 -29.97 -3.55 6.40
C GLY A 133 -29.21 -3.03 7.62
N VAL A 134 -29.59 -1.82 8.03
CA VAL A 134 -29.00 -1.10 9.17
C VAL A 134 -30.08 -0.74 10.19
N LYS A 135 -29.74 -0.78 11.48
CA LYS A 135 -30.65 -0.45 12.59
C LYS A 135 -29.96 0.47 13.60
N ARG A 136 -30.77 1.21 14.36
CA ARG A 136 -30.30 1.95 15.54
C ARG A 136 -30.07 0.97 16.69
N GLY A 137 -28.99 1.18 17.44
CA GLY A 137 -28.74 0.47 18.70
C GLY A 137 -28.51 1.42 19.86
N SER A 138 -28.33 0.82 21.04
CA SER A 138 -27.93 1.49 22.27
C SER A 138 -26.94 0.61 23.02
N ILE A 139 -25.88 1.20 23.55
CA ILE A 139 -24.89 0.51 24.39
C ILE A 139 -24.76 1.30 25.69
N ALA A 140 -25.05 0.65 26.81
CA ALA A 140 -24.99 1.25 28.15
C ALA A 140 -25.71 2.61 28.26
N GLY A 141 -26.90 2.72 27.66
CA GLY A 141 -27.71 3.96 27.67
C GLY A 141 -27.31 4.99 26.60
N HIS A 142 -26.19 4.80 25.90
CA HIS A 142 -25.81 5.63 24.77
C HIS A 142 -26.50 5.15 23.50
N SER A 143 -27.60 5.80 23.14
CA SER A 143 -28.32 5.56 21.90
C SER A 143 -27.65 6.25 20.70
N TYR A 144 -28.01 5.82 19.48
CA TYR A 144 -27.64 6.51 18.25
C TYR A 144 -28.20 7.94 18.22
N ILE A 145 -27.35 8.93 17.90
CA ILE A 145 -27.73 10.36 17.90
C ILE A 145 -27.83 11.01 16.51
N GLY A 146 -27.44 10.30 15.44
CA GLY A 146 -27.48 10.85 14.08
C GLY A 146 -28.90 10.93 13.49
N SER A 147 -29.10 11.87 12.55
CA SER A 147 -30.39 12.06 11.88
C SER A 147 -30.73 10.95 10.88
N GLN A 148 -29.72 10.39 10.21
CA GLN A 148 -29.84 9.26 9.27
C GLN A 148 -28.93 8.12 9.70
N LEU A 149 -29.28 6.87 9.36
CA LEU A 149 -28.41 5.72 9.68
C LEU A 149 -27.20 5.63 8.75
N ILE A 150 -27.39 6.06 7.50
CA ILE A 150 -26.39 6.14 6.44
C ILE A 150 -26.68 7.43 5.67
N TYR A 151 -25.66 8.25 5.44
CA TYR A 151 -25.72 9.47 4.65
C TYR A 151 -25.23 9.17 3.23
N GLY A 152 -26.05 8.49 2.45
CA GLY A 152 -25.69 8.02 1.11
C GLY A 152 -26.61 6.93 0.58
N THR A 153 -26.28 6.36 -0.57
CA THR A 153 -27.08 5.28 -1.19
C THR A 153 -26.77 3.94 -0.54
N ILE A 154 -27.80 3.17 -0.19
CA ILE A 154 -27.67 1.80 0.29
C ILE A 154 -27.88 0.82 -0.87
N VAL A 155 -27.00 -0.17 -0.99
CA VAL A 155 -27.14 -1.30 -1.90
C VAL A 155 -26.98 -2.61 -1.14
N GLU A 156 -27.49 -3.71 -1.70
CA GLU A 156 -27.32 -5.04 -1.10
C GLU A 156 -25.90 -5.57 -1.33
N SER A 157 -25.27 -6.09 -0.27
CA SER A 157 -23.97 -6.76 -0.32
C SER A 157 -24.12 -8.25 -0.64
N LYS A 158 -23.00 -8.91 -0.94
CA LYS A 158 -22.97 -10.36 -1.17
C LYS A 158 -22.43 -11.09 0.05
N THR A 159 -22.59 -12.41 0.04
CA THR A 159 -22.02 -13.34 1.01
C THR A 159 -20.50 -13.42 0.95
N ASP A 160 -19.86 -12.89 -0.10
CA ASP A 160 -18.41 -12.87 -0.26
C ASP A 160 -17.90 -11.42 -0.26
N LEU A 161 -16.68 -11.23 0.25
CA LEU A 161 -15.96 -9.97 0.09
C LEU A 161 -15.40 -9.85 -1.34
N PRO A 162 -15.23 -8.62 -1.86
CA PRO A 162 -14.54 -8.41 -3.13
C PRO A 162 -13.13 -9.01 -3.09
N LYS A 163 -12.83 -9.91 -4.01
CA LYS A 163 -11.54 -10.59 -4.08
C LYS A 163 -10.44 -9.62 -4.52
N ILE A 164 -9.24 -9.81 -3.99
CA ILE A 164 -8.03 -9.04 -4.33
C ILE A 164 -7.13 -9.94 -5.18
N ARG A 165 -6.64 -9.43 -6.31
CA ARG A 165 -5.91 -10.19 -7.33
C ARG A 165 -4.55 -10.72 -6.85
N ASN A 166 -3.83 -9.98 -6.03
CA ASN A 166 -2.45 -10.28 -5.64
C ASN A 166 -2.30 -10.84 -4.21
N VAL A 167 -3.36 -11.47 -3.68
CA VAL A 167 -3.40 -12.03 -2.32
C VAL A 167 -2.37 -13.12 -2.10
N ASP A 168 -2.22 -14.03 -3.06
CA ASP A 168 -1.31 -15.17 -2.92
C ASP A 168 0.14 -14.73 -2.77
N PHE A 169 0.53 -13.64 -3.46
CA PHE A 169 1.84 -13.03 -3.30
C PHE A 169 2.03 -12.44 -1.90
N MET A 170 1.02 -11.73 -1.37
CA MET A 170 1.09 -11.17 -0.01
C MET A 170 1.23 -12.28 1.04
N LYS A 171 0.53 -13.40 0.86
CA LYS A 171 0.60 -14.58 1.74
C LYS A 171 1.97 -15.27 1.65
N ASN A 172 2.58 -15.33 0.48
CA ASN A 172 3.86 -16.02 0.29
C ASN A 172 5.08 -15.08 0.30
N PHE A 173 4.92 -13.79 0.62
CA PHE A 173 5.95 -12.75 0.47
C PHE A 173 7.33 -13.15 1.00
N SER A 174 7.40 -13.68 2.22
CA SER A 174 8.68 -14.07 2.85
C SER A 174 9.35 -15.26 2.16
N ARG A 175 8.56 -16.20 1.63
CA ARG A 175 9.05 -17.36 0.87
C ARG A 175 9.53 -16.92 -0.52
N ASP A 176 8.72 -16.12 -1.21
CA ASP A 176 9.00 -15.63 -2.55
C ASP A 176 10.20 -14.68 -2.57
N LEU A 177 10.43 -13.94 -1.48
CA LEU A 177 11.62 -13.11 -1.32
C LEU A 177 12.90 -13.93 -1.47
N MET A 178 12.98 -15.10 -0.82
CA MET A 178 14.18 -15.96 -0.85
C MET A 178 14.44 -16.59 -2.23
N LEU A 179 13.49 -16.53 -3.15
CA LEU A 179 13.59 -17.08 -4.50
C LEU A 179 14.00 -16.02 -5.55
N LYS A 180 14.23 -14.76 -5.15
CA LYS A 180 14.61 -13.70 -6.08
C LYS A 180 16.11 -13.71 -6.37
N ASP A 181 16.48 -13.80 -7.65
CA ASP A 181 17.87 -13.83 -8.14
C ASP A 181 18.70 -12.54 -7.93
N SER A 182 18.09 -11.45 -7.44
CA SER A 182 18.71 -10.11 -7.38
C SER A 182 18.55 -9.44 -6.01
N ILE A 183 19.05 -10.12 -4.98
CA ILE A 183 19.09 -9.64 -3.60
C ILE A 183 20.53 -9.44 -3.15
N GLU A 184 20.78 -8.29 -2.51
CA GLU A 184 22.02 -8.01 -1.80
C GLU A 184 21.75 -8.00 -0.29
N PHE A 185 22.41 -8.89 0.45
CA PHE A 185 22.29 -8.90 1.91
C PHE A 185 23.11 -7.77 2.53
N ILE A 186 22.51 -7.09 3.51
CA ILE A 186 23.14 -6.00 4.25
C ILE A 186 23.01 -6.20 5.77
N GLU A 187 23.99 -5.69 6.50
CA GLU A 187 23.91 -5.54 7.94
C GLU A 187 23.46 -4.12 8.29
N LEU A 188 22.62 -4.00 9.33
CA LEU A 188 22.21 -2.71 9.87
C LEU A 188 23.06 -2.43 11.11
N ILE A 189 23.63 -1.24 11.16
CA ILE A 189 24.44 -0.73 12.28
C ILE A 189 23.73 0.53 12.81
N GLU A 190 24.04 0.94 14.04
CA GLU A 190 23.55 2.22 14.58
C GLU A 190 23.99 3.41 13.70
N ASP A 191 23.18 4.47 13.68
CA ASP A 191 23.38 5.68 12.87
C ASP A 191 23.49 5.45 11.34
N TYR A 192 23.12 4.26 10.87
CA TYR A 192 23.26 3.89 9.48
C TYR A 192 22.29 4.67 8.58
N LYS A 193 22.84 5.29 7.52
CA LYS A 193 22.08 6.04 6.52
C LYS A 193 22.24 5.35 5.18
N LEU A 194 21.15 4.75 4.69
CA LEU A 194 21.15 4.01 3.43
C LEU A 194 20.05 4.52 2.51
N PHE A 195 20.47 4.90 1.32
CA PHE A 195 19.61 5.14 0.17
C PHE A 195 19.86 4.04 -0.87
N ASN A 196 18.79 3.43 -1.37
CA ASN A 196 18.85 2.43 -2.44
C ASN A 196 17.82 2.75 -3.51
N SER A 197 18.24 2.99 -4.75
CA SER A 197 17.29 3.25 -5.85
C SER A 197 16.48 1.99 -6.13
N PHE A 198 15.25 2.16 -6.62
CA PHE A 198 14.47 1.05 -7.16
C PHE A 198 15.08 0.50 -8.45
N ASN A 199 15.96 1.24 -9.11
CA ASN A 199 16.70 0.75 -10.27
C ASN A 199 17.87 -0.18 -9.90
N ASP A 200 18.26 -0.21 -8.63
CA ASP A 200 19.33 -1.07 -8.09
C ASP A 200 18.76 -2.39 -7.52
N PRO A 201 19.58 -3.44 -7.35
CA PRO A 201 19.19 -4.66 -6.67
C PRO A 201 18.58 -4.41 -5.28
N THR A 202 17.68 -5.30 -4.86
CA THR A 202 16.97 -5.13 -3.58
C THR A 202 17.93 -5.40 -2.43
N LYS A 203 18.07 -4.45 -1.51
CA LYS A 203 18.88 -4.66 -0.30
C LYS A 203 18.03 -5.28 0.80
N VAL A 204 18.51 -6.38 1.39
CA VAL A 204 17.78 -7.14 2.40
C VAL A 204 18.61 -7.25 3.66
N HIS A 205 18.06 -6.75 4.77
CA HIS A 205 18.53 -7.13 6.10
C HIS A 205 17.67 -8.27 6.62
N SER A 206 18.27 -9.37 7.05
CA SER A 206 17.57 -10.51 7.64
C SER A 206 18.21 -10.91 8.96
N SER A 207 17.40 -11.15 9.99
CA SER A 207 17.85 -11.54 11.32
C SER A 207 16.91 -12.58 11.93
N ASN A 208 17.48 -13.58 12.59
CA ASN A 208 16.71 -14.58 13.34
C ASN A 208 16.24 -14.03 14.71
N ASN A 209 16.72 -12.85 15.10
CA ASN A 209 16.48 -12.21 16.39
C ASN A 209 15.68 -10.92 16.24
N VAL A 210 15.39 -10.26 17.36
CA VAL A 210 14.73 -8.94 17.38
C VAL A 210 15.57 -7.93 16.62
N VAL A 211 14.93 -7.21 15.69
CA VAL A 211 15.54 -6.08 14.97
C VAL A 211 14.99 -4.79 15.56
N ARG A 212 15.87 -3.97 16.16
CA ARG A 212 15.50 -2.64 16.64
C ARG A 212 16.07 -1.59 15.70
N LEU A 213 15.18 -0.87 15.02
CA LEU A 213 15.53 0.28 14.18
C LEU A 213 15.53 1.51 15.06
N ASN A 214 16.72 1.98 15.44
CA ASN A 214 16.96 3.18 16.25
C ASN A 214 18.03 4.05 15.60
N PHE A 215 17.80 5.37 15.55
CA PHE A 215 18.70 6.36 14.93
C PHE A 215 19.10 6.04 13.47
N ILE A 216 18.28 5.26 12.76
CA ILE A 216 18.60 4.78 11.41
C ILE A 216 17.80 5.54 10.35
N GLN A 217 18.38 5.73 9.16
CA GLN A 217 17.68 6.29 8.02
C GLN A 217 17.75 5.35 6.82
N LEU A 218 16.60 4.78 6.44
CA LEU A 218 16.49 3.85 5.32
C LEU A 218 15.52 4.41 4.29
N THR A 219 15.95 4.49 3.03
CA THR A 219 15.16 5.07 1.94
C THR A 219 15.29 4.24 0.66
N GLY A 220 14.15 3.74 0.17
CA GLY A 220 14.05 3.13 -1.16
C GLY A 220 13.92 1.61 -1.15
N ASN A 221 14.56 0.96 -2.13
CA ASN A 221 14.42 -0.49 -2.41
C ASN A 221 15.11 -1.37 -1.36
N ILE A 222 14.56 -1.37 -0.14
CA ILE A 222 15.14 -2.00 1.05
C ILE A 222 14.06 -2.80 1.77
N ILE A 223 14.41 -4.02 2.18
CA ILE A 223 13.56 -4.90 2.99
C ILE A 223 14.28 -5.21 4.30
N VAL A 224 13.58 -5.07 5.42
CA VAL A 224 14.07 -5.44 6.75
C VAL A 224 13.21 -6.57 7.26
N GLN A 225 13.84 -7.71 7.54
CA GLN A 225 13.18 -8.93 7.99
C GLN A 225 13.69 -9.38 9.36
N SER A 226 12.76 -9.84 10.21
CA SER A 226 13.06 -10.54 11.45
C SER A 226 12.16 -11.78 11.58
N ASP A 227 12.71 -12.90 12.07
CA ASP A 227 11.93 -14.09 12.40
C ASP A 227 11.11 -13.94 13.70
N THR A 228 11.24 -12.82 14.42
CA THR A 228 10.61 -12.63 15.74
C THR A 228 9.84 -11.31 15.85
N LEU A 229 10.55 -10.17 15.87
CA LEU A 229 10.01 -8.86 16.17
C LEU A 229 10.85 -7.76 15.50
N ILE A 230 10.19 -6.81 14.86
CA ILE A 230 10.77 -5.52 14.47
C ILE A 230 10.22 -4.43 15.39
N ILE A 231 11.10 -3.67 16.01
CA ILE A 231 10.76 -2.46 16.79
C ILE A 231 11.27 -1.25 16.02
N VAL A 232 10.38 -0.33 15.66
CA VAL A 232 10.73 0.93 15.01
C VAL A 232 10.63 2.06 16.01
N GLU A 233 11.77 2.59 16.43
CA GLU A 233 11.84 3.74 17.32
C GLU A 233 11.46 5.04 16.59
N ASN A 234 11.00 6.03 17.35
CA ASN A 234 10.60 7.34 16.82
C ASN A 234 11.76 8.16 16.21
N THR A 235 12.99 7.79 16.54
CA THR A 235 14.23 8.38 16.01
C THR A 235 14.52 7.94 14.57
N SER A 236 13.91 6.85 14.13
CA SER A 236 14.14 6.26 12.81
C SER A 236 13.44 7.02 11.69
N LYS A 237 14.08 7.09 10.53
CA LYS A 237 13.55 7.73 9.32
C LYS A 237 13.42 6.68 8.21
N LEU A 238 12.21 6.19 8.02
CA LEU A 238 11.92 5.14 7.04
C LEU A 238 11.08 5.71 5.90
N LYS A 239 11.48 5.43 4.66
CA LYS A 239 10.77 5.89 3.46
C LYS A 239 10.83 4.82 2.36
N ASP A 240 9.68 4.42 1.83
CA ASP A 240 9.55 3.49 0.70
C ASP A 240 10.06 2.06 0.95
N ILE A 241 10.26 1.66 2.22
CA ILE A 241 10.80 0.33 2.57
C ILE A 241 9.71 -0.68 2.94
N ILE A 242 10.07 -1.96 3.04
CA ILE A 242 9.21 -3.04 3.55
C ILE A 242 9.78 -3.62 4.85
N LEU A 243 8.92 -3.77 5.86
CA LEU A 243 9.20 -4.45 7.12
C LEU A 243 8.47 -5.79 7.15
N VAL A 244 9.17 -6.88 7.49
CA VAL A 244 8.59 -8.22 7.54
C VAL A 244 8.97 -8.92 8.85
N ALA A 245 8.01 -9.16 9.72
CA ALA A 245 8.24 -9.93 10.95
C ALA A 245 6.93 -10.44 11.55
N PRO A 246 6.93 -11.52 12.36
CA PRO A 246 5.72 -11.97 13.03
C PRO A 246 5.07 -10.87 13.88
N ASN A 247 5.87 -10.07 14.58
CA ASN A 247 5.40 -8.90 15.31
C ASN A 247 6.13 -7.65 14.82
N ILE A 248 5.40 -6.56 14.64
CA ILE A 248 5.96 -5.26 14.27
C ILE A 248 5.38 -4.20 15.22
N GLU A 249 6.25 -3.48 15.92
CA GLU A 249 5.90 -2.44 16.88
C GLU A 249 6.48 -1.10 16.43
N ILE A 250 5.62 -0.10 16.26
CA ILE A 250 6.01 1.25 15.88
C ILE A 250 5.84 2.15 17.11
N ALA A 251 6.93 2.77 17.55
CA ALA A 251 6.94 3.63 18.72
C ALA A 251 6.05 4.88 18.55
N ASN A 252 5.65 5.46 19.68
CA ASN A 252 4.85 6.69 19.70
C ASN A 252 5.58 7.85 19.00
N ASN A 253 4.82 8.74 18.36
CA ASN A 253 5.32 9.92 17.64
C ASN A 253 6.18 9.60 16.41
N PHE A 254 6.13 8.37 15.88
CA PHE A 254 6.86 8.02 14.67
C PHE A 254 6.27 8.72 13.42
N ASN A 255 7.13 9.20 12.52
CA ASN A 255 6.74 9.72 11.21
C ASN A 255 7.53 9.03 10.09
N GLY A 256 6.85 8.51 9.08
CA GLY A 256 7.53 7.88 7.95
C GLY A 256 6.59 7.30 6.90
N ASN A 257 7.17 6.48 6.03
CA ASN A 257 6.44 5.75 4.99
C ASN A 257 7.09 4.38 4.78
N PHE A 258 6.31 3.33 4.97
CA PHE A 258 6.72 1.94 4.77
C PHE A 258 5.49 1.06 4.57
N GLN A 259 5.76 -0.16 4.09
CA GLN A 259 4.81 -1.27 4.18
C GLN A 259 5.26 -2.22 5.29
N ALA A 260 4.35 -2.63 6.17
CA ALA A 260 4.61 -3.60 7.23
C ALA A 260 3.77 -4.85 6.99
N ILE A 261 4.44 -6.00 6.91
CA ILE A 261 3.83 -7.31 6.66
C ILE A 261 4.13 -8.19 7.87
N ALA A 262 3.08 -8.59 8.57
CA ALA A 262 3.20 -9.41 9.78
C ALA A 262 2.33 -10.65 9.74
N SER A 263 2.74 -11.67 10.51
CA SER A 263 1.99 -12.91 10.66
C SER A 263 1.26 -13.07 12.00
N LYS A 264 1.57 -12.21 12.98
CA LYS A 264 0.91 -12.19 14.30
C LYS A 264 0.38 -10.82 14.65
N ASN A 265 1.22 -9.80 14.81
CA ASN A 265 0.76 -8.50 15.28
C ASN A 265 1.43 -7.32 14.59
N ILE A 266 0.66 -6.25 14.37
CA ILE A 266 1.17 -4.92 14.07
C ILE A 266 0.59 -3.96 15.10
N VAL A 267 1.44 -3.24 15.81
CA VAL A 267 1.02 -2.21 16.78
C VAL A 267 1.60 -0.87 16.37
N ILE A 268 0.73 0.07 16.04
CA ILE A 268 1.10 1.46 15.80
C ILE A 268 0.90 2.24 17.10
N GLY A 269 1.96 2.88 17.59
CA GLY A 269 1.95 3.78 18.74
C GLY A 269 1.01 4.98 18.59
N GLN A 270 0.93 5.79 19.63
CA GLN A 270 0.14 7.03 19.67
C GLN A 270 0.82 8.16 18.88
N ASN A 271 0.03 9.08 18.33
CA ASN A 271 0.49 10.27 17.61
C ASN A 271 1.43 9.95 16.42
N CYS A 272 1.28 8.78 15.79
CA CYS A 272 2.09 8.41 14.64
C CYS A 272 1.52 9.01 13.35
N ASP A 273 2.40 9.31 12.40
CA ASP A 273 2.03 9.88 11.10
C ASP A 273 2.66 9.06 9.97
N LEU A 274 1.88 8.12 9.41
CA LEU A 274 2.30 7.33 8.26
C LEU A 274 1.80 7.96 6.96
N ARG A 275 2.72 8.22 6.04
CA ARG A 275 2.44 8.89 4.76
C ARG A 275 2.14 7.89 3.65
N TYR A 276 1.34 8.31 2.68
CA TYR A 276 0.99 7.51 1.52
C TYR A 276 2.21 7.24 0.62
N PRO A 277 2.37 6.02 0.05
CA PRO A 277 1.49 4.85 0.15
C PRO A 277 1.94 3.86 1.24
N SER A 278 1.59 4.09 2.49
CA SER A 278 1.87 3.13 3.57
C SER A 278 0.88 1.96 3.55
N ALA A 279 1.32 0.77 3.95
CA ALA A 279 0.44 -0.40 4.05
C ALA A 279 0.74 -1.20 5.32
N LEU A 280 -0.29 -1.63 6.03
CA LEU A 280 -0.20 -2.54 7.18
C LEU A 280 -0.94 -3.83 6.82
N ILE A 281 -0.23 -4.94 6.74
CA ILE A 281 -0.73 -6.20 6.20
C ILE A 281 -0.54 -7.29 7.24
N LEU A 282 -1.64 -7.88 7.69
CA LEU A 282 -1.64 -9.05 8.56
C LEU A 282 -2.10 -10.25 7.76
N THR A 283 -1.21 -11.24 7.61
CA THR A 283 -1.46 -12.46 6.84
C THR A 283 -1.03 -13.69 7.62
N ASP A 284 -1.88 -14.71 7.66
CA ASP A 284 -1.57 -15.96 8.35
C ASP A 284 -0.57 -16.83 7.56
N ASN A 285 0.72 -16.61 7.76
CA ASN A 285 1.76 -17.44 7.14
C ASN A 285 2.01 -18.71 7.95
N GLU A 286 1.01 -19.58 8.09
CA GLU A 286 1.20 -20.92 8.67
C GLU A 286 0.56 -21.99 7.78
N SER A 287 1.36 -22.55 6.88
CA SER A 287 1.13 -23.89 6.34
C SER A 287 1.52 -24.92 7.40
N ASN A 288 0.56 -25.69 7.90
CA ASN A 288 0.74 -26.87 8.75
C ASN A 288 1.51 -26.66 10.08
N SER A 289 0.78 -26.47 11.18
CA SER A 289 1.12 -27.19 12.41
C SER A 289 -0.10 -27.36 13.32
N SER A 290 -0.54 -28.62 13.39
CA SER A 290 -1.51 -29.18 14.32
C SER A 290 -0.94 -29.21 15.75
N ILE A 291 -0.54 -28.06 16.31
CA ILE A 291 0.08 -27.99 17.63
C ILE A 291 -0.59 -26.87 18.43
N LYS A 292 -1.42 -27.31 19.39
CA LYS A 292 -2.01 -26.57 20.52
C LYS A 292 -2.10 -25.05 20.32
N LYS A 293 -3.26 -24.58 19.84
CA LYS A 293 -3.69 -23.18 19.75
C LYS A 293 -3.62 -22.49 21.13
N ASN A 294 -2.43 -22.07 21.58
CA ASN A 294 -2.35 -20.92 22.47
C ASN A 294 -2.97 -19.77 21.68
N LYS A 295 -4.08 -19.24 22.20
CA LYS A 295 -4.99 -18.30 21.54
C LYS A 295 -4.35 -16.91 21.44
N VAL A 296 -3.18 -16.82 20.79
CA VAL A 296 -2.51 -15.56 20.52
C VAL A 296 -3.40 -14.79 19.57
N THR A 297 -3.97 -13.70 20.06
CA THR A 297 -4.83 -12.81 19.28
C THR A 297 -3.98 -12.09 18.25
N LYS A 298 -4.03 -12.54 17.00
CA LYS A 298 -3.38 -11.86 15.87
C LYS A 298 -4.19 -10.61 15.50
N ARG A 299 -3.57 -9.44 15.46
CA ARG A 299 -4.28 -8.17 15.16
C ARG A 299 -3.37 -7.06 14.66
N ILE A 300 -3.98 -6.13 13.93
CA ILE A 300 -3.46 -4.79 13.68
C ILE A 300 -4.14 -3.85 14.67
N GLN A 301 -3.37 -3.17 15.51
CA GLN A 301 -3.87 -2.17 16.45
C GLN A 301 -3.26 -0.81 16.14
N ILE A 302 -4.14 0.18 15.97
CA ILE A 302 -3.77 1.57 15.70
C ILE A 302 -4.22 2.41 16.89
N ASN A 303 -3.25 2.89 17.66
CA ASN A 303 -3.53 3.67 18.85
C ASN A 303 -3.98 5.10 18.52
N SER A 304 -4.46 5.79 19.56
CA SER A 304 -5.10 7.09 19.45
C SER A 304 -4.22 8.18 18.84
N ASN A 305 -4.89 9.15 18.20
CA ASN A 305 -4.30 10.32 17.56
C ASN A 305 -3.31 10.02 16.42
N SER A 306 -3.25 8.77 15.95
CA SER A 306 -2.39 8.38 14.83
C SER A 306 -3.11 8.54 13.49
N ILE A 307 -2.39 9.06 12.49
CA ILE A 307 -2.89 9.27 11.13
C ILE A 307 -2.14 8.33 10.18
N ILE A 308 -2.87 7.45 9.51
CA ILE A 308 -2.30 6.49 8.56
C ILE A 308 -2.87 6.78 7.17
N ARG A 309 -1.99 7.08 6.21
CA ARG A 309 -2.38 7.30 4.81
C ARG A 309 -2.00 6.09 3.97
N GLY A 310 -3.00 5.36 3.49
CA GLY A 310 -2.84 4.14 2.71
C GLY A 310 -3.73 3.01 3.21
N ILE A 311 -3.17 1.81 3.33
CA ILE A 311 -3.96 0.56 3.31
C ILE A 311 -3.78 -0.21 4.59
N ILE A 312 -4.88 -0.73 5.14
CA ILE A 312 -4.84 -1.71 6.22
C ILE A 312 -5.53 -2.97 5.73
N CYS A 313 -4.80 -4.08 5.69
CA CYS A 313 -5.27 -5.32 5.11
C CYS A 313 -5.10 -6.47 6.11
N HIS A 314 -6.17 -7.23 6.33
CA HIS A 314 -6.15 -8.47 7.07
C HIS A 314 -6.66 -9.61 6.18
N LEU A 315 -5.80 -10.61 5.97
CA LEU A 315 -6.03 -11.78 5.13
C LEU A 315 -5.96 -13.03 6.00
N SER A 316 -7.06 -13.76 6.09
CA SER A 316 -7.16 -15.00 6.84
C SER A 316 -6.78 -16.19 5.95
N ASN A 317 -6.14 -17.18 6.56
CA ASN A 317 -6.10 -18.55 6.03
C ASN A 317 -6.94 -19.51 6.89
N ASP A 318 -7.46 -19.05 8.03
CA ASP A 318 -8.26 -19.89 8.93
C ASP A 318 -9.72 -19.93 8.46
N ILE A 319 -10.26 -21.15 8.40
CA ILE A 319 -11.66 -21.43 8.11
C ILE A 319 -12.51 -21.12 9.36
N GLN A 320 -11.90 -21.14 10.55
CA GLN A 320 -12.58 -20.85 11.80
C GLN A 320 -12.62 -19.35 12.07
N THR A 321 -13.81 -18.78 11.98
CA THR A 321 -14.06 -17.37 12.28
C THR A 321 -13.80 -17.07 13.74
N THR A 322 -12.94 -16.08 13.98
CA THR A 322 -12.69 -15.57 15.32
C THR A 322 -13.70 -14.48 15.66
N TYR A 323 -14.28 -14.52 16.86
CA TYR A 323 -15.21 -13.49 17.31
C TYR A 323 -14.53 -12.16 17.67
N GLY A 324 -13.22 -12.17 17.90
CA GLY A 324 -12.45 -10.95 18.17
C GLY A 324 -12.18 -10.15 16.89
N PRO A 325 -11.96 -8.83 17.01
CA PRO A 325 -11.54 -8.02 15.88
C PRO A 325 -10.07 -8.26 15.54
N ARG A 326 -9.78 -8.23 14.25
CA ARG A 326 -8.43 -8.35 13.68
C ARG A 326 -7.81 -7.00 13.35
N ILE A 327 -8.63 -5.98 13.22
CA ILE A 327 -8.20 -4.60 13.08
C ILE A 327 -8.91 -3.78 14.16
N ILE A 328 -8.14 -3.03 14.94
CA ILE A 328 -8.63 -2.17 16.01
C ILE A 328 -8.14 -0.75 15.74
N LEU A 329 -9.09 0.16 15.55
CA LEU A 329 -8.83 1.60 15.48
C LEU A 329 -9.30 2.23 16.78
N GLU A 330 -8.36 2.73 17.57
CA GLU A 330 -8.67 3.44 18.81
C GLU A 330 -9.22 4.85 18.54
N GLU A 331 -9.76 5.46 19.58
CA GLU A 331 -10.36 6.79 19.52
C GLU A 331 -9.38 7.84 18.96
N ASN A 332 -9.89 8.79 18.18
CA ASN A 332 -9.12 9.84 17.51
C ASN A 332 -8.04 9.35 16.52
N SER A 333 -7.93 8.04 16.26
CA SER A 333 -7.14 7.55 15.13
C SER A 333 -7.85 7.88 13.82
N LYS A 334 -7.07 8.11 12.76
CA LYS A 334 -7.57 8.50 11.44
C LYS A 334 -6.88 7.72 10.34
N ILE A 335 -7.65 7.04 9.51
CA ILE A 335 -7.18 6.40 8.28
C ILE A 335 -7.63 7.22 7.10
N ILE A 336 -6.70 7.57 6.21
CA ILE A 336 -7.00 8.21 4.93
C ILE A 336 -6.60 7.21 3.85
N GLY A 337 -7.56 6.41 3.41
CA GLY A 337 -7.33 5.31 2.48
C GLY A 337 -8.36 4.20 2.63
N GLU A 338 -7.90 2.96 2.75
CA GLU A 338 -8.81 1.82 2.76
C GLU A 338 -8.48 0.78 3.83
N ILE A 339 -9.52 0.13 4.32
CA ILE A 339 -9.42 -1.02 5.22
C ILE A 339 -10.09 -2.21 4.56
N TYR A 340 -9.38 -3.34 4.50
CA TYR A 340 -9.91 -4.62 4.07
C TYR A 340 -9.66 -5.66 5.15
N SER A 341 -10.71 -6.33 5.61
CA SER A 341 -10.60 -7.40 6.60
C SER A 341 -11.54 -8.55 6.29
N GLU A 342 -10.97 -9.75 6.16
CA GLU A 342 -11.76 -11.00 6.07
C GLU A 342 -12.41 -11.41 7.39
N GLU A 343 -12.17 -10.65 8.47
CA GLU A 343 -12.75 -10.84 9.79
C GLU A 343 -13.27 -9.50 10.37
N ASN A 344 -13.54 -9.48 11.67
CA ASN A 344 -14.19 -8.36 12.33
C ASN A 344 -13.25 -7.16 12.52
N ILE A 345 -13.81 -5.96 12.45
CA ILE A 345 -13.14 -4.70 12.79
C ILE A 345 -13.76 -4.09 14.04
N GLU A 346 -12.93 -3.55 14.93
CA GLU A 346 -13.36 -2.65 16.00
C GLU A 346 -12.98 -1.22 15.62
N LEU A 347 -13.99 -0.44 15.22
CA LEU A 347 -13.84 0.91 14.68
C LEU A 347 -14.32 1.95 15.70
N LYS A 348 -13.38 2.61 16.40
CA LYS A 348 -13.65 3.75 17.28
C LYS A 348 -13.14 5.08 16.70
N GLY A 349 -12.22 5.01 15.73
CA GLY A 349 -11.65 6.16 15.01
C GLY A 349 -12.45 6.57 13.78
N THR A 350 -11.78 7.30 12.88
CA THR A 350 -12.33 7.77 11.59
C THR A 350 -11.61 7.15 10.41
N VAL A 351 -12.36 6.69 9.42
CA VAL A 351 -11.85 6.27 8.10
C VAL A 351 -12.35 7.27 7.07
N ASP A 352 -11.46 8.14 6.60
CA ASP A 352 -11.67 8.95 5.41
C ASP A 352 -11.37 8.07 4.18
N GLY A 353 -12.37 7.31 3.74
CA GLY A 353 -12.25 6.41 2.62
C GLY A 353 -13.14 5.17 2.73
N MET A 354 -12.56 4.00 2.47
CA MET A 354 -13.31 2.77 2.18
C MET A 354 -13.07 1.70 3.25
N VAL A 355 -14.12 0.98 3.64
CA VAL A 355 -14.04 -0.17 4.55
C VAL A 355 -14.72 -1.38 3.92
N TYR A 356 -13.99 -2.48 3.78
CA TYR A 356 -14.50 -3.79 3.36
C TYR A 356 -14.28 -4.77 4.50
N THR A 357 -15.35 -5.33 5.04
CA THR A 357 -15.22 -6.22 6.19
C THR A 357 -16.31 -7.27 6.28
N LYS A 358 -15.95 -8.40 6.88
CA LYS A 358 -16.91 -9.42 7.29
C LYS A 358 -17.91 -8.92 8.34
N GLY A 359 -17.45 -8.09 9.27
CA GLY A 359 -18.25 -7.75 10.45
C GLY A 359 -17.61 -6.66 11.29
N PHE A 360 -18.41 -6.12 12.21
CA PHE A 360 -17.93 -5.18 13.21
C PHE A 360 -18.07 -5.78 14.60
N VAL A 361 -17.23 -5.34 15.52
CA VAL A 361 -17.37 -5.64 16.94
C VAL A 361 -17.15 -4.36 17.73
N ALA A 362 -18.04 -4.07 18.67
CA ALA A 362 -17.82 -3.05 19.68
C ALA A 362 -17.62 -3.73 21.03
N ARG A 363 -16.50 -3.45 21.71
CA ARG A 363 -16.24 -3.93 23.07
C ARG A 363 -16.41 -2.79 24.04
N GLN A 364 -17.46 -2.86 24.85
CA GLN A 364 -17.85 -1.78 25.76
C GLN A 364 -18.34 -2.38 27.08
N PHE A 365 -17.87 -1.81 28.20
CA PHE A 365 -18.29 -2.19 29.55
C PHE A 365 -18.20 -3.70 29.82
N GLY A 366 -17.13 -4.35 29.33
CA GLY A 366 -16.92 -5.80 29.47
C GLY A 366 -17.80 -6.68 28.57
N SER A 367 -18.69 -6.09 27.76
CA SER A 367 -19.56 -6.78 26.81
C SER A 367 -19.02 -6.68 25.38
N VAL A 368 -19.37 -7.67 24.55
CA VAL A 368 -19.00 -7.74 23.13
C VAL A 368 -20.27 -7.68 22.27
N TYR A 369 -20.40 -6.61 21.49
CA TYR A 369 -21.56 -6.38 20.63
C TYR A 369 -21.17 -6.65 19.17
N GLN A 370 -21.83 -7.62 18.54
CA GLN A 370 -21.53 -8.06 17.17
C GLN A 370 -22.27 -7.23 16.13
N ASN A 371 -21.61 -6.91 15.03
CA ASN A 371 -22.05 -5.97 13.99
C ASN A 371 -22.47 -4.59 14.53
N HIS A 372 -21.84 -4.14 15.62
CA HIS A 372 -22.05 -2.80 16.16
C HIS A 372 -20.85 -1.91 15.82
N ILE A 373 -21.14 -0.68 15.37
CA ILE A 373 -20.17 0.40 15.32
C ILE A 373 -20.58 1.44 16.36
N TYR A 374 -19.67 1.72 17.30
CA TYR A 374 -19.89 2.68 18.37
C TYR A 374 -18.91 3.84 18.24
N ASN A 375 -19.44 5.04 17.93
CA ASN A 375 -18.71 6.29 17.69
C ASN A 375 -17.74 6.30 16.48
N GLY A 376 -17.61 5.18 15.76
CA GLY A 376 -16.78 5.07 14.58
C GLY A 376 -17.33 5.84 13.38
N LYS A 377 -16.43 6.38 12.55
CA LYS A 377 -16.79 7.17 11.36
C LYS A 377 -16.19 6.60 10.08
N ILE A 378 -16.97 6.59 9.01
CA ILE A 378 -16.56 6.18 7.66
C ILE A 378 -17.05 7.25 6.68
N ILE A 379 -16.14 8.00 6.07
CA ILE A 379 -16.45 9.16 5.23
C ILE A 379 -15.69 9.02 3.91
N GLU A 380 -16.34 8.50 2.88
CA GLU A 380 -15.68 8.23 1.60
C GLU A 380 -15.27 9.51 0.87
N GLU A 381 -16.10 10.56 0.95
CA GLU A 381 -15.93 11.82 0.21
C GLU A 381 -14.62 12.56 0.54
N ASN A 382 -14.04 12.31 1.71
CA ASN A 382 -12.79 12.91 2.15
C ASN A 382 -11.56 12.28 1.47
N LEU A 383 -11.71 11.12 0.81
CA LEU A 383 -10.61 10.44 0.14
C LEU A 383 -10.39 10.99 -1.28
N PRO A 384 -9.17 11.41 -1.66
CA PRO A 384 -8.91 11.96 -2.99
C PRO A 384 -9.36 11.02 -4.13
N LYS A 385 -9.98 11.58 -5.17
CA LYS A 385 -10.47 10.81 -6.33
C LYS A 385 -9.36 10.06 -7.06
N GLN A 386 -8.12 10.53 -6.97
CA GLN A 386 -6.92 9.93 -7.57
C GLN A 386 -6.30 8.83 -6.70
N TYR A 387 -6.85 8.55 -5.51
CA TYR A 387 -6.33 7.50 -4.63
C TYR A 387 -6.25 6.14 -5.34
N VAL A 388 -5.10 5.49 -5.18
CA VAL A 388 -4.80 4.16 -5.69
C VAL A 388 -4.55 3.22 -4.50
N GLY A 389 -5.16 2.06 -4.54
CA GLY A 389 -5.28 1.15 -3.41
C GLY A 389 -5.14 -0.33 -3.78
N LEU A 390 -5.94 -1.15 -3.11
CA LEU A 390 -6.06 -2.59 -3.30
C LEU A 390 -6.46 -2.94 -4.72
N GLN A 391 -5.80 -3.97 -5.27
CA GLN A 391 -6.06 -4.48 -6.61
C GLN A 391 -7.23 -5.47 -6.59
N PHE A 392 -8.45 -4.98 -6.39
CA PHE A 392 -9.66 -5.82 -6.48
C PHE A 392 -9.82 -6.42 -7.90
N GLU A 393 -10.45 -7.59 -7.98
CA GLU A 393 -10.82 -8.20 -9.26
C GLU A 393 -11.68 -7.22 -10.09
N ASN A 394 -11.36 -7.10 -11.38
CA ASN A 394 -12.05 -6.23 -12.36
C ASN A 394 -11.88 -4.71 -12.13
N VAL A 395 -10.93 -4.29 -11.31
CA VAL A 395 -10.58 -2.87 -11.15
C VAL A 395 -9.34 -2.55 -11.97
N PRO A 396 -9.33 -1.48 -12.80
CA PRO A 396 -8.14 -1.09 -13.54
C PRO A 396 -7.03 -0.66 -12.56
N ASN A 397 -5.79 -0.88 -12.94
CA ASN A 397 -4.67 -0.37 -12.14
C ASN A 397 -4.36 1.10 -12.48
N SER A 398 -3.69 1.81 -11.58
CA SER A 398 -3.12 3.15 -11.81
C SER A 398 -1.84 3.36 -11.01
N VAL A 399 -1.09 4.41 -11.33
CA VAL A 399 0.16 4.77 -10.65
C VAL A 399 -0.15 5.41 -9.30
N ALA A 400 0.27 4.74 -8.23
CA ALA A 400 0.23 5.26 -6.86
C ALA A 400 1.36 6.27 -6.61
N LYS A 401 2.58 5.95 -7.07
CA LYS A 401 3.78 6.76 -6.83
C LYS A 401 4.86 6.50 -7.87
N TRP A 402 5.50 7.56 -8.35
CA TRP A 402 6.73 7.47 -9.14
C TRP A 402 7.94 7.21 -8.23
N MET A 403 8.76 6.24 -8.61
CA MET A 403 9.93 5.82 -7.83
C MET A 403 11.22 6.34 -8.46
N TYR A 404 12.28 6.36 -7.67
CA TYR A 404 13.60 6.90 -7.99
C TYR A 404 14.66 5.81 -8.04
#